data_AF-A0A2N2SC75-F1
#
_entry.id   AF-A0A2N2SC75-F1
#
_cell.length_a   1.000
_cell.length_b   1.000
_cell.length_c   1.000
_cell.angle_alpha   90.00
_cell.angle_beta   90.00
_cell.angle_gamma   90.00
#
_symmetry.space_group_name_H-M   'P 1'
#
loop_
_entity.id
_entity.type
_entity.pdbx_description
1 polymer ?
#
loop_
_entity_poly.entity_id
_entity_poly.type
_entity_poly.pdbx_seq_one_letter_code
_entity_poly.pdbx_strand_id
1 'polypeptide(L)'
;MDKCLILLSFILVANVASAGDLLGYLTDENDRYTGPTVEENVALMDTDKNGFADVQEVRAFLALKHGKDYEKDLLDRWELHSQGSSCHAPFVKELYSEKNS
;
A
#
# COMPACT_ATOMS: atom_id res chain seq x y z
N MET A 1 49.33 7.30 6.17
CA MET A 1 48.11 6.60 5.69
C MET A 1 46.87 7.43 6.05
N ASP A 2 46.97 8.76 5.93
CA ASP A 2 46.22 9.64 6.82
C ASP A 2 45.13 10.43 6.08
N LYS A 3 45.19 10.44 4.73
CA LYS A 3 44.20 11.09 3.86
C LYS A 3 42.96 10.21 3.62
N CYS A 4 43.12 8.88 3.63
CA CYS A 4 42.02 7.93 3.45
C CYS A 4 41.06 7.92 4.65
N LEU A 5 41.60 8.04 5.87
CA LEU A 5 40.81 8.05 7.10
C LEU A 5 39.93 9.31 7.21
N ILE A 6 40.41 10.44 6.68
CA ILE A 6 39.67 11.72 6.65
C ILE A 6 38.54 11.68 5.60
N LEU A 7 38.78 11.06 4.44
CA LEU A 7 37.76 10.87 3.41
C LEU A 7 36.63 9.93 3.88
N LEU A 8 36.96 8.87 4.63
CA LEU A 8 35.99 7.93 5.15
C LEU A 8 35.09 8.55 6.24
N SER A 9 35.64 9.47 7.04
CA SER A 9 34.88 10.20 8.06
C SER A 9 33.96 11.26 7.45
N PHE A 10 34.34 11.89 6.33
CA PHE A 10 33.46 12.82 5.61
C PHE A 10 32.23 12.15 4.97
N ILE A 11 32.38 10.90 4.49
CA ILE A 11 31.28 10.15 3.87
C ILE A 11 30.23 9.71 4.91
N LEU A 12 30.63 9.48 6.16
CA LEU A 12 29.70 9.05 7.22
C LEU A 12 28.75 10.17 7.67
N VAL A 13 29.20 11.43 7.62
CA VAL A 13 28.39 12.59 8.09
C VAL A 13 27.33 12.99 7.06
N ALA A 14 27.55 12.73 5.77
CA ALA A 14 26.59 13.09 4.71
C ALA A 14 25.31 12.23 4.69
N ASN A 15 25.34 11.03 5.30
CA ASN A 15 24.24 10.07 5.21
C ASN A 15 23.18 10.22 6.32
N VAL A 16 23.43 11.02 7.36
CA VAL A 16 22.49 11.18 8.49
C VAL A 16 21.42 12.27 8.23
N ALA A 17 21.54 13.04 7.15
CA ALA A 17 20.62 14.15 6.87
C ALA A 17 19.29 13.76 6.20
N SER A 18 19.15 12.53 5.68
CA SER A 18 18.03 12.18 4.77
C SER A 18 16.81 11.53 5.44
N ALA A 19 16.85 11.19 6.74
CA ALA A 19 15.72 10.56 7.44
C ALA A 19 14.81 11.56 8.18
N GLY A 20 15.33 12.75 8.53
CA GLY A 20 14.55 13.82 9.16
C GLY A 20 13.61 14.54 8.19
N ASP A 21 13.87 14.46 6.89
CA ASP A 21 13.17 15.25 5.87
C ASP A 21 11.76 14.71 5.56
N LEU A 22 11.55 13.39 5.66
CA LEU A 22 10.26 12.77 5.37
C LEU A 22 9.31 12.88 6.57
N LEU A 23 9.81 12.72 7.80
CA LEU A 23 9.02 12.94 9.00
C LEU A 23 8.61 14.40 9.13
N GLY A 24 9.55 15.34 8.94
CA GLY A 24 9.25 16.78 8.95
C GLY A 24 8.29 17.24 7.84
N TYR A 25 8.25 16.53 6.70
CA TYR A 25 7.27 16.79 5.64
C TYR A 25 5.86 16.27 5.99
N LEU A 26 5.77 15.25 6.85
CA LEU A 26 4.53 14.61 7.24
C LEU A 26 4.02 15.08 8.62
N THR A 27 4.75 15.92 9.36
CA THR A 27 4.38 16.39 10.70
C THR A 27 4.43 17.91 10.84
N ASP A 28 3.48 18.52 11.56
CA ASP A 28 3.45 19.96 11.84
C ASP A 28 4.46 20.35 12.94
N GLU A 29 4.52 21.65 13.26
CA GLU A 29 5.35 22.21 14.34
C GLU A 29 5.03 21.63 15.73
N ASN A 30 3.95 20.85 15.88
CA ASN A 30 3.53 20.19 17.11
C ASN A 30 3.71 18.65 17.04
N ASP A 31 4.53 18.14 16.11
CA ASP A 31 4.77 16.72 15.86
C ASP A 31 3.49 15.92 15.49
N ARG A 32 2.44 16.59 14.97
CA ARG A 32 1.20 15.91 14.56
C ARG A 32 1.25 15.60 13.07
N TYR A 33 0.84 14.41 12.68
CA TYR A 33 0.75 14.02 11.28
C TYR A 33 -0.17 14.97 10.50
N THR A 34 0.35 15.59 9.44
CA THR A 34 -0.37 16.54 8.56
C THR A 34 -0.63 15.97 7.17
N GLY A 35 -0.16 14.75 6.90
CA GLY A 35 -0.45 14.11 5.62
C GLY A 35 -1.94 13.81 5.47
N PRO A 36 -2.38 13.49 4.24
CA PRO A 36 -3.78 13.19 3.99
C PRO A 36 -4.23 12.02 4.86
N THR A 37 -5.44 12.12 5.40
CA THR A 37 -5.99 11.05 6.24
C THR A 37 -6.32 9.82 5.39
N VAL A 38 -6.62 8.69 6.04
CA VAL A 38 -7.05 7.49 5.32
C VAL A 38 -8.36 7.77 4.58
N GLU A 39 -9.29 8.48 5.24
CA GLU A 39 -10.59 8.85 4.70
C GLU A 39 -10.45 9.75 3.48
N GLU A 40 -9.55 10.74 3.52
CA GLU A 40 -9.26 11.61 2.38
C GLU A 40 -8.66 10.83 1.21
N ASN A 41 -7.74 9.90 1.47
CA ASN A 41 -7.19 9.05 0.43
C ASN A 41 -8.25 8.13 -0.18
N VAL A 42 -9.16 7.58 0.63
CA VAL A 42 -10.28 6.75 0.14
C VAL A 42 -11.24 7.59 -0.70
N ALA A 43 -11.56 8.80 -0.28
CA ALA A 43 -12.39 9.73 -1.06
C ALA A 43 -11.75 10.13 -2.40
N LEU A 44 -10.41 10.14 -2.48
CA LEU A 44 -9.68 10.37 -3.72
C LEU A 44 -9.62 9.11 -4.63
N MET A 45 -9.76 7.91 -4.06
CA MET A 45 -9.80 6.66 -4.80
C MET A 45 -11.19 6.36 -5.36
N ASP A 46 -12.23 6.58 -4.55
CA ASP A 46 -13.65 6.37 -4.87
C ASP A 46 -14.11 7.32 -5.99
N THR A 47 -13.93 6.88 -7.23
CA THR A 47 -14.15 7.69 -8.43
C THR A 47 -15.61 7.59 -8.86
N ASP A 48 -16.22 6.41 -8.68
CA ASP A 48 -17.63 6.18 -8.95
C ASP A 48 -18.57 6.71 -7.84
N LYS A 49 -18.00 7.16 -6.70
CA LYS A 49 -18.69 7.76 -5.55
C LYS A 49 -19.71 6.83 -4.91
N ASN A 50 -19.41 5.54 -4.91
CA ASN A 50 -20.26 4.52 -4.30
C ASN A 50 -20.03 4.39 -2.78
N GLY A 51 -19.04 5.12 -2.23
CA GLY A 51 -18.69 5.13 -0.82
C GLY A 51 -17.58 4.15 -0.43
N PHE A 52 -16.96 3.45 -1.39
CA PHE A 52 -15.80 2.58 -1.19
C PHE A 52 -14.89 2.59 -2.42
N ALA A 53 -13.60 2.28 -2.22
CA ALA A 53 -12.66 2.13 -3.32
C ALA A 53 -12.56 0.66 -3.73
N ASP A 54 -12.87 0.33 -4.98
CA ASP A 54 -12.68 -1.01 -5.52
C ASP A 54 -11.20 -1.31 -5.86
N VAL A 55 -10.88 -2.58 -6.18
CA VAL A 55 -9.49 -2.98 -6.47
C VAL A 55 -8.94 -2.28 -7.73
N GLN A 56 -9.80 -1.94 -8.70
CA GLN A 56 -9.40 -1.25 -9.93
C GLN A 56 -9.11 0.23 -9.65
N GLU A 57 -9.91 0.87 -8.80
CA GLU A 57 -9.74 2.25 -8.35
C GLU A 57 -8.48 2.39 -7.49
N VAL A 58 -8.26 1.46 -6.56
CA VAL A 58 -7.02 1.37 -5.78
C VAL A 58 -5.82 1.18 -6.71
N ARG A 59 -5.91 0.29 -7.71
CA ARG A 59 -4.84 0.07 -8.69
C ARG A 59 -4.57 1.33 -9.51
N ALA A 60 -5.61 2.03 -9.98
CA ALA A 60 -5.47 3.27 -10.74
C ALA A 60 -4.82 4.37 -9.90
N PHE A 61 -5.22 4.53 -8.64
CA PHE A 61 -4.66 5.51 -7.73
C PHE A 61 -3.18 5.23 -7.39
N LEU A 62 -2.85 3.97 -7.12
CA LEU A 62 -1.47 3.57 -6.86
C LEU A 62 -0.59 3.74 -8.11
N ALA A 63 -1.14 3.46 -9.30
CA ALA A 63 -0.43 3.68 -10.55
C ALA A 63 -0.12 5.16 -10.80
N LEU A 64 -1.01 6.07 -10.41
CA LEU A 64 -0.78 7.52 -10.49
C LEU A 64 0.32 8.00 -9.53
N LYS A 65 0.41 7.41 -8.32
CA LYS A 65 1.39 7.82 -7.30
C LYS A 65 2.76 7.18 -7.46
N HIS A 66 2.81 5.90 -7.79
CA HIS A 66 4.04 5.08 -7.73
C HIS A 66 4.44 4.46 -9.07
N GLY A 67 3.60 4.58 -10.10
CA GLY A 67 3.84 4.01 -11.43
C GLY A 67 3.06 2.71 -11.68
N LYS A 68 2.92 2.37 -12.95
CA LYS A 68 1.98 1.35 -13.46
C LYS A 68 2.15 -0.06 -12.88
N ASP A 69 3.35 -0.43 -12.46
CA ASP A 69 3.67 -1.78 -11.99
C ASP A 69 3.80 -1.87 -10.45
N TYR A 70 3.42 -0.82 -9.73
CA TYR A 70 3.48 -0.81 -8.27
C TYR A 70 2.56 -1.88 -7.68
N GLU A 71 3.13 -2.80 -6.89
CA GLU A 71 2.42 -3.90 -6.22
C GLU A 71 1.54 -4.75 -7.17
N LYS A 72 1.96 -4.86 -8.44
CA LYS A 72 1.20 -5.54 -9.50
C LYS A 72 0.73 -6.93 -9.08
N ASP A 73 1.63 -7.77 -8.55
CA ASP A 73 1.30 -9.15 -8.17
C ASP A 73 0.32 -9.23 -6.98
N LEU A 74 0.32 -8.24 -6.09
CA LEU A 74 -0.65 -8.15 -5.00
C LEU A 74 -2.02 -7.73 -5.54
N LEU A 75 -2.05 -6.69 -6.37
CA LEU A 75 -3.28 -6.16 -6.96
C LEU A 75 -3.93 -7.17 -7.92
N ASP A 76 -3.12 -7.93 -8.68
CA ASP A 76 -3.58 -9.03 -9.53
C ASP A 76 -4.24 -10.12 -8.68
N ARG A 77 -3.68 -10.47 -7.51
CA ARG A 77 -4.34 -11.41 -6.57
C ARG A 77 -5.65 -10.85 -6.04
N TRP A 78 -5.70 -9.59 -5.64
CA TRP A 78 -6.92 -8.96 -5.13
C TRP A 78 -8.03 -8.92 -6.18
N GLU A 79 -7.68 -8.64 -7.43
CA GLU A 79 -8.61 -8.66 -8.55
C GLU A 79 -9.11 -10.09 -8.84
N LEU A 80 -8.22 -11.09 -8.77
CA LEU A 80 -8.61 -12.50 -8.83
C LEU A 80 -9.52 -12.91 -7.67
N HIS A 81 -9.30 -12.38 -6.46
CA HIS A 81 -10.17 -12.63 -5.31
C HIS A 81 -11.51 -11.90 -5.40
N SER A 82 -11.55 -10.70 -5.98
CA SER A 82 -12.80 -9.96 -6.19
C SER A 82 -13.65 -10.56 -7.33
N GLN A 83 -13.01 -11.16 -8.33
CA GLN A 83 -13.66 -11.89 -9.43
C GLN A 83 -13.99 -13.34 -9.06
N GLY A 84 -13.18 -13.94 -8.18
CA GLY A 84 -13.23 -15.34 -7.78
C GLY A 84 -14.14 -15.60 -6.60
N SER A 85 -15.44 -15.62 -6.87
CA SER A 85 -16.39 -16.61 -6.33
C SER A 85 -16.08 -17.17 -4.92
N SER A 86 -16.81 -16.66 -3.93
CA SER A 86 -17.38 -17.50 -2.86
C SER A 86 -18.05 -18.73 -3.51
N CYS A 87 -17.32 -19.86 -3.60
CA CYS A 87 -17.83 -21.24 -3.74
C CYS A 87 -16.67 -22.20 -4.00
N HIS A 88 -15.79 -22.41 -3.02
CA HIS A 88 -15.07 -23.69 -2.83
C HIS A 88 -14.59 -23.76 -1.38
N ALA A 89 -15.50 -23.46 -0.46
CA ALA A 89 -15.28 -23.90 0.90
C ALA A 89 -15.56 -25.42 0.91
N PRO A 90 -14.59 -26.27 1.28
CA PRO A 90 -14.71 -27.73 1.18
C PRO A 90 -15.88 -28.31 2.01
N PHE A 91 -16.40 -27.54 2.97
CA PHE A 91 -17.57 -27.91 3.77
C PHE A 91 -18.88 -27.99 2.97
N VAL A 92 -18.98 -27.35 1.79
CA VAL A 92 -20.23 -27.35 1.02
C VAL A 92 -20.50 -28.70 0.33
N LYS A 93 -19.45 -29.47 0.01
CA LYS A 93 -19.62 -30.81 -0.56
C LYS A 93 -20.21 -31.81 0.43
N GLU A 94 -19.91 -31.68 1.72
CA GLU A 94 -20.38 -32.62 2.74
C GLU A 94 -21.85 -32.37 3.14
N LEU A 95 -22.32 -31.12 3.14
CA LEU A 95 -23.70 -30.78 3.51
C LEU A 95 -24.77 -31.27 2.51
N TYR A 96 -24.43 -31.43 1.23
CA TYR A 96 -25.38 -31.93 0.21
C TYR A 96 -25.31 -33.44 -0.02
N SER A 97 -24.33 -34.15 0.55
CA SER A 97 -24.21 -35.60 0.42
C SER A 97 -25.06 -36.39 1.43
N GLU A 98 -25.54 -35.74 2.49
CA GLU A 98 -26.30 -36.36 3.59
C GLU A 98 -27.83 -36.31 3.40
N LYS A 99 -28.34 -35.84 2.25
CA LYS A 99 -29.79 -35.68 2.02
C LYS A 99 -30.45 -36.68 1.06
N ASN A 100 -29.72 -37.71 0.62
CA ASN A 100 -30.23 -38.77 -0.23
C ASN A 100 -29.91 -40.17 0.34
N SER A 101 -30.47 -40.51 1.50
CA SER A 101 -30.66 -41.90 1.92
C SER A 101 -32.02 -42.07 2.59
#